data_AF-A0A1V6SKY9-F1
#
_entry.id   AF-A0A1V6SKY9-F1
#
_cell.length_a   1.000
_cell.length_b   1.000
_cell.length_c   1.000
_cell.angle_alpha   90.00
_cell.angle_beta   90.00
_cell.angle_gamma   90.00
#
_symmetry.space_group_name_H-M   'P 1'
#
loop_
_entity.id
_entity.type
_entity.pdbx_description
1 polymer ?
#
loop_
_entity_poly.entity_id
_entity_poly.type
_entity_poly.pdbx_seq_one_letter_code
_entity_poly.pdbx_strand_id
1 'polypeptide(L)'
;MPAFGVKVLEPITSQLEYYRVRLETRLQKLQELDIFAKNRSLVPSIRDFIANQLPKLGISNGQDRFLFTHYDLSPRNVLISADHTRFTGIIDFEFSGFFTELDEFVNDSVANEGDWSDAFYEAYLSRLEACGMITPRKGIKDQLWRKATTLSRFEDNIAPWWLENVTPENKDQHLEDLHKSMGIVSETIQQLSDGI
;
A
#
# COMPACT_ATOMS: atom_id res chain seq x y z
N MET A 1 8.59 8.01 18.77
CA MET A 1 8.85 8.41 17.38
C MET A 1 8.14 9.73 17.11
N PRO A 2 8.65 10.61 16.23
CA PRO A 2 7.90 11.80 15.81
C PRO A 2 6.56 11.38 15.23
N ALA A 3 5.50 12.15 15.52
CA ALA A 3 4.21 11.95 14.87
C ALA A 3 4.30 12.51 13.44
N PHE A 4 4.45 11.62 12.46
CA PHE A 4 4.37 11.97 11.04
C PHE A 4 2.93 11.84 10.56
N GLY A 5 2.51 12.73 9.65
CA GLY A 5 1.17 12.71 9.11
C GLY A 5 0.70 14.09 8.70
N VAL A 6 -0.01 14.16 7.59
CA VAL A 6 -0.72 15.37 7.19
C VAL A 6 -1.84 15.63 8.20
N LYS A 7 -1.87 16.83 8.79
CA LYS A 7 -2.97 17.22 9.67
C LYS A 7 -4.24 17.37 8.85
N VAL A 8 -5.10 16.37 8.89
CA VAL A 8 -6.43 16.42 8.28
C VAL A 8 -7.39 17.07 9.29
N LEU A 9 -7.98 18.20 8.92
CA LEU A 9 -8.91 18.95 9.78
C LEU A 9 -10.35 18.44 9.65
N GLU A 10 -10.69 17.90 8.49
CA GLU A 10 -11.99 17.32 8.15
C GLU A 10 -11.83 15.83 7.86
N PRO A 11 -12.88 15.00 7.96
CA PRO A 11 -12.81 13.61 7.55
C PRO A 11 -12.41 13.47 6.07
N ILE A 12 -11.56 12.48 5.76
CA ILE A 12 -11.25 12.12 4.38
C ILE A 12 -12.51 11.55 3.75
N THR A 13 -12.99 12.18 2.68
CA THR A 13 -14.28 11.80 2.05
C THR A 13 -14.14 11.26 0.63
N SER A 14 -12.95 11.35 0.04
CA SER A 14 -12.70 10.86 -1.32
C SER A 14 -11.47 9.96 -1.39
N GLN A 15 -11.48 9.01 -2.33
CA GLN A 15 -10.32 8.15 -2.58
C GLN A 15 -9.09 8.96 -3.02
N LEU A 16 -9.29 10.06 -3.76
CA LEU A 16 -8.19 10.94 -4.18
C LEU A 16 -7.51 11.58 -2.98
N GLU A 17 -8.29 12.10 -2.04
CA GLU A 17 -7.78 12.69 -0.81
C GLU A 17 -7.09 11.63 0.05
N TYR A 18 -7.66 10.42 0.15
CA TYR A 18 -7.05 9.29 0.84
C TYR A 18 -5.64 8.97 0.32
N TYR A 19 -5.49 8.72 -0.98
CA TYR A 19 -4.17 8.43 -1.57
C TYR A 19 -3.22 9.62 -1.48
N ARG A 20 -3.73 10.86 -1.61
CA ARG A 20 -2.90 12.07 -1.43
C ARG A 20 -2.31 12.13 -0.03
N VAL A 21 -3.13 11.97 1.01
CA VAL A 21 -2.68 12.03 2.42
C VAL A 21 -1.63 10.95 2.71
N ARG A 22 -1.81 9.73 2.19
CA ARG A 22 -0.83 8.64 2.33
C ARG A 22 0.52 9.01 1.71
N LEU A 23 0.52 9.47 0.46
CA LEU A 23 1.75 9.83 -0.25
C LEU A 23 2.43 11.06 0.37
N GLU A 24 1.66 12.09 0.76
CA GLU A 24 2.20 13.27 1.43
C GLU A 24 2.82 12.94 2.79
N THR A 25 2.24 11.98 3.52
CA THR A 25 2.82 11.48 4.79
C THR A 25 4.16 10.80 4.56
N ARG A 26 4.29 9.96 3.52
CA ARG A 26 5.58 9.35 3.15
C ARG A 26 6.59 10.40 2.68
N LEU A 27 6.14 11.37 1.89
CA LEU A 27 6.98 12.47 1.43
C LEU A 27 7.51 13.32 2.61
N GLN A 28 6.66 13.57 3.62
CA GLN A 28 7.08 14.25 4.85
C GLN A 28 8.19 13.47 5.56
N LYS A 29 8.04 12.15 5.72
CA LYS A 29 9.09 11.29 6.28
C LYS A 29 10.40 11.36 5.50
N LEU A 30 10.34 11.26 4.16
CA LEU A 30 11.51 11.38 3.28
C LEU A 30 12.25 12.71 3.49
N GLN A 31 11.51 13.80 3.72
CA GLN A 31 12.09 15.12 3.95
C GLN A 31 12.68 15.29 5.35
N GLU A 32 12.01 14.78 6.38
CA GLU A 32 12.34 15.07 7.78
C GLU A 32 13.31 14.08 8.42
N LEU A 33 13.31 12.81 7.99
CA LEU A 33 14.20 11.79 8.56
C LEU A 33 15.56 11.81 7.87
N ASP A 34 16.64 11.90 8.65
CA ASP A 34 18.01 11.99 8.12
C ASP A 34 18.52 10.73 7.44
N ILE A 35 17.98 9.57 7.82
CA ILE A 35 18.23 8.29 7.15
C ILE A 35 17.90 8.34 5.65
N PHE A 36 16.95 9.19 5.24
CA PHE A 36 16.54 9.33 3.83
C PHE A 36 17.20 10.52 3.13
N ALA A 37 18.20 11.17 3.74
CA ALA A 37 18.81 12.38 3.18
C ALA A 37 19.30 12.22 1.74
N LYS A 38 19.80 11.03 1.36
CA LYS A 38 20.27 10.74 -0.01
C LYS A 38 19.16 10.69 -1.05
N ASN A 39 17.93 10.39 -0.65
CA ASN A 39 16.79 10.25 -1.56
C ASN A 39 15.96 11.55 -1.66
N ARG A 40 16.33 12.62 -0.94
CA ARG A 40 15.61 13.91 -0.96
C ARG A 40 15.59 14.58 -2.35
N SER A 41 16.46 14.17 -3.27
CA SER A 41 16.42 14.57 -4.67
C SER A 41 15.11 14.18 -5.38
N LEU A 42 14.38 13.16 -4.90
CA LEU A 42 13.10 12.71 -5.44
C LEU A 42 11.93 13.65 -5.10
N VAL A 43 12.07 14.50 -4.07
CA VAL A 43 10.99 15.32 -3.52
C VAL A 43 10.26 16.15 -4.59
N PRO A 44 10.94 16.85 -5.52
CA PRO A 44 10.24 17.62 -6.56
C PRO A 44 9.37 16.74 -7.46
N SER A 45 9.89 15.59 -7.91
CA SER A 45 9.16 14.66 -8.79
C SER A 45 7.97 14.02 -8.09
N ILE A 46 8.11 13.65 -6.81
CA ILE A 46 7.00 13.09 -6.03
C ILE A 46 5.90 14.15 -5.83
N ARG A 47 6.26 15.40 -5.53
CA ARG A 47 5.27 16.49 -5.42
C ARG A 47 4.53 16.73 -6.73
N ASP A 48 5.26 16.77 -7.84
CA ASP A 48 4.66 16.93 -9.16
C ASP A 48 3.69 15.78 -9.46
N PHE A 49 4.10 14.53 -9.18
CA PHE A 49 3.24 13.36 -9.33
C PHE A 49 1.95 13.48 -8.49
N ILE A 50 2.04 13.81 -7.21
CA ILE A 50 0.87 13.96 -6.31
C ILE A 50 -0.08 15.05 -6.83
N ALA A 51 0.47 16.19 -7.28
CA ALA A 51 -0.32 17.32 -7.73
C ALA A 51 -0.98 17.08 -9.10
N ASN A 52 -0.24 16.48 -10.04
CA ASN A 52 -0.58 16.54 -11.46
C ASN A 52 -0.91 15.18 -12.09
N GLN A 53 -0.40 14.07 -11.55
CA GLN A 53 -0.57 12.73 -12.12
C GLN A 53 -1.55 11.87 -11.33
N LEU A 54 -1.48 11.90 -9.99
CA LEU A 54 -2.39 11.14 -9.12
C LEU A 54 -3.88 11.35 -9.48
N PRO A 55 -4.39 12.58 -9.70
CA PRO A 55 -5.79 12.79 -10.08
C PRO A 55 -6.19 12.14 -11.42
N LYS A 56 -5.22 11.87 -12.30
CA LYS A 56 -5.45 11.33 -13.65
C LYS A 56 -5.39 9.80 -13.71
N LEU A 57 -4.92 9.14 -12.66
CA LEU A 57 -4.76 7.68 -12.65
C LEU A 57 -6.10 6.94 -12.78
N GLY A 58 -7.19 7.57 -12.34
CA GLY A 58 -8.52 6.99 -12.37
C GLY A 58 -8.76 5.90 -11.33
N ILE A 59 -7.77 5.61 -10.47
CA ILE A 59 -7.94 4.80 -9.25
C ILE A 59 -8.96 5.51 -8.35
N SER A 60 -8.85 6.82 -8.26
CA SER A 60 -9.72 7.69 -7.45
C SER A 60 -11.07 8.01 -8.09
N ASN A 61 -11.42 7.42 -9.24
CA ASN A 61 -12.70 7.66 -9.94
C ASN A 61 -13.79 6.63 -9.57
N GLY A 62 -13.51 5.75 -8.61
CA GLY A 62 -14.48 4.78 -8.08
C GLY A 62 -15.58 5.43 -7.26
N GLN A 63 -16.48 4.61 -6.70
CA GLN A 63 -17.36 5.09 -5.62
C GLN A 63 -16.49 5.41 -4.41
N ASP A 64 -16.69 6.58 -3.79
CA ASP A 64 -16.07 6.98 -2.52
C ASP A 64 -16.67 6.16 -1.36
N ARG A 65 -16.46 4.85 -1.41
CA ARG A 65 -16.89 3.87 -0.42
C ARG A 65 -15.69 3.39 0.36
N PHE A 66 -15.67 3.74 1.63
CA PHE A 66 -14.74 3.19 2.61
C PHE A 66 -15.44 2.09 3.39
N LEU A 67 -14.78 0.95 3.52
CA LEU A 67 -15.27 -0.21 4.28
C LEU A 67 -14.32 -0.49 5.43
N PHE A 68 -14.83 -1.08 6.50
CA PHE A 68 -13.95 -1.62 7.53
C PHE A 68 -13.13 -2.78 6.94
N THR A 69 -11.85 -2.54 6.74
CA THR A 69 -10.85 -3.44 6.15
C THR A 69 -9.88 -3.88 7.25
N HIS A 70 -9.48 -5.14 7.22
CA HIS A 70 -8.46 -5.64 8.14
C HIS A 70 -7.08 -5.11 7.74
N TYR A 71 -6.85 -4.98 6.42
CA TYR A 71 -5.61 -4.50 5.80
C TYR A 71 -4.37 -5.37 6.05
N ASP A 72 -4.49 -6.42 6.85
CA ASP A 72 -3.45 -7.44 7.08
C ASP A 72 -4.08 -8.84 7.20
N LEU A 73 -5.14 -9.12 6.43
CA LEU A 73 -5.82 -10.41 6.53
C LEU A 73 -5.00 -11.51 5.87
N SER A 74 -4.35 -12.32 6.68
CA SER A 74 -3.54 -13.46 6.23
C SER A 74 -3.83 -14.70 7.09
N PRO A 75 -3.43 -15.91 6.66
CA PRO A 75 -3.72 -17.13 7.41
C PRO A 75 -3.17 -17.12 8.84
N ARG A 76 -2.07 -16.38 9.11
CA ARG A 76 -1.51 -16.22 10.46
C ARG A 76 -2.43 -15.45 11.42
N ASN A 77 -3.32 -14.62 10.87
CA ASN A 77 -4.21 -13.73 11.63
C ASN A 77 -5.61 -14.33 11.81
N VAL A 78 -5.81 -15.58 11.39
CA VAL A 78 -7.07 -16.32 11.57
C VAL A 78 -6.85 -17.49 12.53
N LEU A 79 -7.60 -17.49 13.62
CA LEU A 79 -7.60 -18.58 14.60
C LEU A 79 -8.61 -19.66 14.20
N ILE A 80 -8.20 -20.92 14.33
CA ILE A 80 -9.01 -22.09 14.02
C ILE A 80 -9.15 -22.96 15.28
N SER A 81 -10.29 -23.63 15.44
CA SER A 81 -10.49 -24.63 16.49
C SER A 81 -9.45 -25.75 16.39
N ALA A 82 -9.16 -26.42 17.52
CA ALA A 82 -8.14 -27.48 17.59
C ALA A 82 -8.45 -28.70 16.70
N ASP A 83 -9.72 -28.91 16.34
CA ASP A 83 -10.16 -29.94 15.40
C ASP A 83 -10.18 -29.45 13.94
N HIS A 84 -9.76 -28.21 13.69
CA HIS A 84 -9.69 -27.54 12.40
C HIS A 84 -11.03 -27.38 11.66
N THR A 85 -12.15 -27.44 12.37
CA THR A 85 -13.48 -27.39 11.74
C THR A 85 -14.09 -26.00 11.67
N ARG A 86 -13.60 -25.04 12.48
CA ARG A 86 -14.24 -23.73 12.63
C ARG A 86 -13.21 -22.62 12.82
N PHE A 87 -13.47 -21.47 12.21
CA PHE A 87 -12.82 -20.22 12.59
C PHE A 87 -13.32 -19.80 13.97
N THR A 88 -12.40 -19.51 14.87
CA THR A 88 -12.68 -19.14 16.27
C THR A 88 -12.37 -17.68 16.55
N GLY A 89 -11.59 -17.02 15.69
CA GLY A 89 -11.28 -15.61 15.80
C GLY A 89 -10.49 -15.07 14.62
N ILE A 90 -10.52 -13.76 14.48
CA ILE A 90 -9.60 -12.97 13.65
C ILE A 90 -8.86 -12.05 14.63
N ILE A 91 -7.56 -11.89 14.44
CA ILE A 91 -6.68 -11.13 15.33
C ILE A 91 -5.81 -10.16 14.52
N ASP A 92 -5.04 -9.33 15.21
CA ASP A 92 -4.08 -8.40 14.60
C ASP A 92 -4.69 -7.26 13.79
N PHE A 93 -5.53 -6.47 14.45
CA PHE A 93 -6.22 -5.32 13.88
C PHE A 93 -5.38 -4.03 13.88
N GLU A 94 -4.05 -4.11 14.09
CA GLU A 94 -3.21 -2.92 14.27
C GLU A 94 -3.17 -1.99 13.05
N PHE A 95 -3.37 -2.57 11.85
CA PHE A 95 -3.47 -1.83 10.60
C PHE A 95 -4.91 -1.67 10.09
N SER A 96 -5.90 -2.16 10.83
CA SER A 96 -7.29 -2.09 10.38
C SER A 96 -7.84 -0.66 10.37
N GLY A 97 -8.80 -0.42 9.49
CA GLY A 97 -9.36 0.92 9.33
C GLY A 97 -10.49 0.95 8.32
N PHE A 98 -10.91 2.17 7.96
CA PHE A 98 -11.88 2.39 6.90
C PHE A 98 -11.13 2.76 5.62
N PHE A 99 -10.83 1.78 4.78
CA PHE A 99 -10.09 1.96 3.52
C PHE A 99 -10.93 1.59 2.30
N THR A 100 -10.36 1.78 1.12
CA THR A 100 -11.02 1.32 -0.10
C THR A 100 -11.02 -0.21 -0.14
N GLU A 101 -12.06 -0.82 -0.70
CA GLU A 101 -12.12 -2.29 -0.82
C GLU A 101 -10.95 -2.86 -1.63
N LEU A 102 -10.40 -2.08 -2.55
CA LEU A 102 -9.24 -2.43 -3.36
C LEU A 102 -7.97 -2.60 -2.51
N ASP A 103 -7.83 -1.78 -1.47
CA ASP A 103 -6.62 -1.74 -0.65
C ASP A 103 -6.41 -3.02 0.18
N GLU A 104 -7.49 -3.72 0.56
CA GLU A 104 -7.41 -5.04 1.22
C GLU A 104 -6.60 -6.03 0.38
N PHE A 105 -6.92 -6.12 -0.92
CA PHE A 105 -6.23 -7.04 -1.83
C PHE A 105 -4.87 -6.53 -2.29
N VAL A 106 -4.72 -5.22 -2.45
CA VAL A 106 -3.43 -4.63 -2.86
C VAL A 106 -2.37 -4.90 -1.80
N ASN A 107 -2.72 -4.82 -0.51
CA ASN A 107 -1.78 -5.11 0.56
C ASN A 107 -1.30 -6.56 0.52
N ASP A 108 -2.21 -7.54 0.29
CA ASP A 108 -1.87 -8.96 0.08
C ASP A 108 -0.84 -9.18 -1.04
N SER A 109 -0.87 -8.33 -2.06
CA SER A 109 -0.07 -8.50 -3.27
C SER A 109 1.22 -7.68 -3.29
N VAL A 110 1.39 -6.73 -2.36
CA VAL A 110 2.51 -5.79 -2.35
C VAL A 110 3.27 -5.84 -1.03
N ALA A 111 2.60 -5.56 0.09
CA ALA A 111 3.25 -5.54 1.39
C ALA A 111 3.42 -6.95 1.98
N ASN A 112 2.45 -7.82 1.72
CA ASN A 112 2.35 -9.18 2.25
C ASN A 112 2.69 -10.25 1.19
N GLU A 113 3.47 -9.89 0.17
CA GLU A 113 3.84 -10.81 -0.90
C GLU A 113 4.52 -12.06 -0.32
N GLY A 114 3.90 -13.23 -0.56
CA GLY A 114 4.38 -14.53 -0.07
C GLY A 114 3.77 -15.02 1.24
N ASP A 115 2.93 -14.23 1.90
CA ASP A 115 2.22 -14.67 3.12
C ASP A 115 1.17 -15.75 2.84
N TRP A 116 0.61 -15.72 1.64
CA TRP A 116 -0.31 -16.73 1.15
C TRP A 116 0.41 -17.70 0.22
N SER A 117 0.14 -19.00 0.38
CA SER A 117 0.43 -19.94 -0.70
C SER A 117 -0.56 -19.72 -1.86
N ASP A 118 -0.11 -19.87 -3.10
CA ASP A 118 -0.94 -19.67 -4.29
C ASP A 118 -2.27 -20.43 -4.21
N ALA A 119 -2.22 -21.70 -3.77
CA ALA A 119 -3.40 -22.54 -3.67
C ALA A 119 -4.41 -22.02 -2.63
N PHE A 120 -3.94 -21.46 -1.51
CA PHE A 120 -4.81 -20.90 -0.48
C PHE A 120 -5.38 -19.56 -0.89
N TYR A 121 -4.58 -18.70 -1.54
CA TYR A 121 -5.07 -17.42 -2.04
C TYR A 121 -6.14 -17.63 -3.13
N GLU A 122 -5.92 -18.55 -4.06
CA GLU A 122 -6.91 -18.91 -5.08
C GLU A 122 -8.21 -19.45 -4.48
N ALA A 123 -8.13 -20.30 -3.44
CA ALA A 123 -9.30 -20.80 -2.75
C ALA A 123 -10.05 -19.67 -2.01
N TYR A 124 -9.31 -18.76 -1.37
CA TYR A 124 -9.84 -17.58 -0.69
C TYR A 124 -10.60 -16.67 -1.66
N LEU A 125 -9.96 -16.25 -2.76
CA LEU A 125 -10.60 -15.43 -3.79
C LEU A 125 -11.82 -16.11 -4.40
N SER A 126 -11.71 -17.41 -4.72
CA SER A 126 -12.85 -18.19 -5.24
C SER A 126 -14.05 -18.19 -4.30
N ARG A 127 -13.81 -18.23 -2.98
CA ARG A 127 -14.89 -18.22 -2.00
C ARG A 127 -15.55 -16.84 -1.90
N LEU A 128 -14.77 -15.76 -1.92
CA LEU A 128 -15.29 -14.39 -1.95
C LEU A 128 -16.15 -14.14 -3.20
N GLU A 129 -15.68 -14.59 -4.36
CA GLU A 129 -16.42 -14.48 -5.62
C GLU A 129 -17.73 -15.27 -5.61
N ALA A 130 -17.75 -16.45 -5.00
CA ALA A 130 -18.97 -17.24 -4.81
C ALA A 130 -19.99 -16.53 -3.89
N CYS A 131 -19.51 -15.65 -3.01
CA CYS A 131 -20.34 -14.76 -2.18
C CYS A 131 -20.72 -13.45 -2.90
N GLY A 132 -20.34 -13.28 -4.17
CA GLY A 132 -20.66 -12.10 -4.97
C GLY A 132 -19.72 -10.91 -4.76
N MET A 133 -18.58 -11.10 -4.09
CA MET A 133 -17.58 -10.05 -3.93
C MET A 133 -16.73 -9.87 -5.20
N ILE A 134 -16.27 -8.64 -5.41
CA ILE A 134 -15.34 -8.28 -6.49
C ILE A 134 -13.92 -8.54 -5.98
N THR A 135 -13.13 -9.26 -6.77
CA THR A 135 -11.75 -9.66 -6.43
C THR A 135 -10.79 -9.25 -7.55
N PRO A 136 -9.46 -9.30 -7.30
CA PRO A 136 -8.46 -9.05 -8.35
C PRO A 136 -8.58 -10.03 -9.52
N ARG A 137 -9.04 -11.26 -9.26
CA ARG A 137 -9.24 -12.29 -10.28
C ARG A 137 -10.56 -12.12 -11.03
N LYS A 138 -11.58 -11.52 -10.39
CA LYS A 138 -12.91 -11.34 -10.97
C LYS A 138 -13.56 -10.03 -10.52
N GLY A 139 -13.72 -9.14 -11.49
CA GLY A 139 -14.52 -7.91 -11.33
C GLY A 139 -13.67 -6.65 -11.24
N ILE A 140 -12.45 -6.71 -10.68
CA ILE A 140 -11.48 -5.61 -10.81
C ILE A 140 -10.89 -5.66 -12.21
N LYS A 141 -10.88 -4.52 -12.92
CA LYS A 141 -10.25 -4.42 -14.24
C LYS A 141 -8.73 -4.51 -14.10
N ASP A 142 -8.07 -5.32 -14.93
CA ASP A 142 -6.60 -5.48 -14.93
C ASP A 142 -5.84 -4.16 -14.93
N GLN A 143 -6.30 -3.17 -15.71
CA GLN A 143 -5.66 -1.86 -15.76
C GLN A 143 -5.76 -1.12 -14.41
N LEU A 144 -6.91 -1.18 -13.74
CA LEU A 144 -7.11 -0.59 -12.41
C LEU A 144 -6.25 -1.30 -11.37
N TRP A 145 -6.22 -2.64 -11.41
CA TRP A 145 -5.40 -3.46 -10.53
C TRP A 145 -3.91 -3.15 -10.66
N ARG A 146 -3.39 -3.07 -11.90
CA ARG A 146 -1.99 -2.70 -12.16
C ARG A 146 -1.69 -1.30 -11.64
N LYS A 147 -2.54 -0.31 -11.92
CA LYS A 147 -2.35 1.05 -11.43
C LYS A 147 -2.32 1.11 -9.89
N ALA A 148 -3.22 0.41 -9.21
CA ALA A 148 -3.29 0.40 -7.75
C ALA A 148 -2.10 -0.31 -7.09
N THR A 149 -1.71 -1.49 -7.59
CA THR A 149 -0.53 -2.21 -7.07
C THR A 149 0.76 -1.43 -7.33
N THR A 150 0.89 -0.79 -8.51
CA THR A 150 2.01 0.10 -8.80
C THR A 150 2.01 1.34 -7.91
N LEU A 151 0.85 1.94 -7.61
CA LEU A 151 0.75 3.07 -6.68
C LEU A 151 1.15 2.68 -5.25
N SER A 152 0.76 1.49 -4.78
CA SER A 152 1.17 0.99 -3.45
C SER A 152 2.68 0.77 -3.39
N ARG A 153 3.28 0.17 -4.42
CA ARG A 153 4.75 0.02 -4.50
C ARG A 153 5.46 1.36 -4.50
N PHE A 154 4.91 2.35 -5.20
CA PHE A 154 5.43 3.72 -5.17
C PHE A 154 5.42 4.28 -3.75
N GLU A 155 4.29 4.19 -3.05
CA GLU A 155 4.15 4.67 -1.67
C GLU A 155 5.17 4.02 -0.73
N ASP A 156 5.28 2.69 -0.76
CA ASP A 156 6.18 1.93 0.13
C ASP A 156 7.66 2.28 -0.10
N ASN A 157 8.01 2.78 -1.29
CA ASN A 157 9.39 3.12 -1.67
C ASN A 157 9.73 4.62 -1.54
N ILE A 158 8.78 5.50 -1.20
CA ILE A 158 9.10 6.93 -0.94
C ILE A 158 9.90 7.07 0.36
N ALA A 159 9.44 6.42 1.43
CA ALA A 159 10.06 6.40 2.75
C ALA A 159 9.79 5.02 3.39
N PRO A 160 10.59 4.01 3.04
CA PRO A 160 10.35 2.64 3.47
C PRO A 160 10.50 2.46 4.97
N TRP A 161 9.49 1.87 5.60
CA TRP A 161 9.48 1.69 7.06
C TRP A 161 10.59 0.72 7.52
N TRP A 162 10.95 -0.28 6.72
CA TRP A 162 12.03 -1.23 7.05
C TRP A 162 13.41 -0.56 7.04
N LEU A 163 13.55 0.59 6.38
CA LEU A 163 14.76 1.41 6.43
C LEU A 163 14.78 2.38 7.61
N GLU A 164 13.65 2.58 8.30
CA GLU A 164 13.56 3.47 9.47
C GLU A 164 14.32 2.92 10.70
N ASN A 165 14.50 1.61 10.77
CA ASN A 165 15.04 0.92 11.95
C ASN A 165 16.41 0.26 11.73
N VAL A 166 17.16 0.63 10.68
CA VAL A 166 18.44 -0.03 10.36
C VAL A 166 19.52 0.35 11.37
N THR A 167 20.16 -0.67 11.94
CA THR A 167 21.27 -0.51 12.89
C THR A 167 22.58 -0.12 12.19
N PRO A 168 23.54 0.50 12.90
CA PRO A 168 24.80 1.00 12.33
C PRO A 168 25.70 -0.05 11.67
N GLU A 169 25.42 -1.33 11.84
CA GLU A 169 26.22 -2.47 11.40
C GLU A 169 26.04 -2.79 9.90
N ASN A 170 24.98 -2.28 9.26
CA ASN A 170 24.61 -2.60 7.88
C ASN A 170 24.60 -1.38 6.95
N LYS A 171 25.57 -0.46 7.08
CA LYS A 171 25.59 0.79 6.29
C LYS A 171 25.61 0.58 4.78
N ASP A 172 26.37 -0.39 4.28
CA ASP A 172 26.47 -0.62 2.83
C ASP A 172 25.15 -1.19 2.28
N GLN A 173 24.56 -2.18 2.96
CA GLN A 173 23.24 -2.70 2.62
C GLN A 173 22.16 -1.61 2.66
N HIS A 174 22.20 -0.74 3.68
CA HIS A 174 21.27 0.39 3.78
C HIS A 174 21.38 1.34 2.59
N LEU A 175 22.60 1.61 2.12
CA LEU A 175 22.82 2.45 0.94
C LEU A 175 22.31 1.80 -0.34
N GLU A 176 22.53 0.49 -0.49
CA GLU A 176 21.98 -0.28 -1.61
C GLU A 176 20.46 -0.26 -1.61
N ASP A 177 19.83 -0.47 -0.45
CA ASP A 177 18.37 -0.45 -0.31
C ASP A 177 17.80 0.94 -0.59
N LEU A 178 18.47 2.01 -0.15
CA LEU A 178 18.09 3.39 -0.49
C LEU A 178 18.16 3.64 -2.00
N HIS A 179 19.22 3.20 -2.66
CA HIS A 179 19.35 3.30 -4.11
C HIS A 179 18.27 2.50 -4.85
N LYS A 180 17.98 1.28 -4.38
CA LYS A 180 16.91 0.44 -4.93
C LYS A 180 15.55 1.13 -4.81
N SER A 181 15.25 1.67 -3.63
CA SER A 181 14.03 2.44 -3.36
C SER A 181 13.91 3.65 -4.29
N MET A 182 15.01 4.39 -4.48
CA MET A 182 15.08 5.53 -5.39
C MET A 182 14.80 5.14 -6.85
N GLY A 183 15.36 4.00 -7.29
CA GLY A 183 15.11 3.43 -8.62
C GLY A 183 13.64 3.11 -8.82
N ILE A 184 13.03 2.38 -7.88
CA ILE A 184 11.61 2.01 -7.92
C ILE A 184 10.71 3.24 -7.99
N VAL A 185 10.97 4.27 -7.17
CA VAL A 185 10.20 5.52 -7.19
C VAL A 185 10.25 6.20 -8.56
N SER A 186 11.46 6.30 -9.13
CA SER A 186 11.68 6.97 -10.42
C SER A 186 11.02 6.20 -11.58
N GLU A 187 11.20 4.88 -11.62
CA GLU A 187 10.57 4.01 -12.61
C GLU A 187 9.05 4.05 -12.51
N THR A 188 8.52 4.07 -11.29
CA THR A 188 7.07 4.07 -11.09
C THR A 188 6.43 5.38 -11.55
N ILE A 189 7.06 6.54 -11.27
CA ILE A 189 6.59 7.83 -11.79
C ILE A 189 6.49 7.78 -13.32
N GLN A 190 7.50 7.22 -14.00
CA GLN A 190 7.50 7.07 -15.44
C GLN A 190 6.37 6.15 -15.93
N GLN A 191 6.25 4.94 -15.37
CA GLN A 191 5.24 3.95 -15.75
C GLN A 191 3.81 4.47 -15.56
N LEU A 192 3.55 5.15 -14.45
CA LEU A 192 2.23 5.71 -14.16
C LEU A 192 1.92 6.95 -15.01
N SER A 193 2.94 7.67 -15.49
CA SER A 193 2.78 8.81 -16.40
C SER A 193 2.54 8.37 -17.85
N ASP A 194 3.19 7.31 -18.31
CA ASP A 194 3.04 6.77 -19.68
C ASP A 194 1.71 6.02 -19.89
N GLY A 195 1.03 5.63 -18.81
CA GLY A 195 -0.26 4.95 -18.82
C GLY A 195 -1.49 5.86 -18.69
N ILE A 196 -1.30 7.19 -18.79
CA ILE A 196 -2.33 8.25 -18.79
C ILE A 196 -2.46 8.79 -20.22
#